data_AF-A0A3N6H2F3-F1
#
_entry.id   AF-A0A3N6H2F3-F1
#
_cell.length_a   1.000
_cell.length_b   1.000
_cell.length_c   1.000
_cell.angle_alpha   90.00
_cell.angle_beta   90.00
_cell.angle_gamma   90.00
#
_symmetry.space_group_name_H-M   'P 1'
#
loop_
_entity.id
_entity.type
_entity.pdbx_description
1 polymer ?
#
loop_
_entity_poly.entity_id
_entity_poly.type
_entity_poly.pdbx_seq_one_letter_code
_entity_poly.pdbx_strand_id
1 'polypeptide(L)'
;MPYRPHRPRVASPGRRAVLRGSLIAPAAVALSPATASAAPALHLAGRPEASWGVQVGSVTASSALLWVRSDRPARMLVETSAGESFRRVRRWHGPLIGPSTDLTGTTPLYGLPAGEQVHYRVTLADPADPRRTGKPVYGTFRTAPARRRSGVRFLWSGDIAGQGWGINPDIGGYRVYEEMRRLDPDFFLCSGDSIYADGPLEPSVTLPDGRTWRNVMTEEKAKVAETLDEYRGNFRYNLLDRNVRSFNAQVPSVVQWDDHEVRNNWYPGQILDDARYTEKNVDILAARSVRAFHEYVPLAPSYGPGHRSRMYRVVHHGPLLDVFVLDMRSYRNANSPGRQADDTTGILGAEQLRWLKRSLAASRAEWKVIAADMPLGLVVPDGATDFEAVAQGDPGAPLGRELQIAELLRFIKHRGVTGTVWLTADVHYTSAQHYVPERAAFKDFAPFWEFVSGPLAAGGFPANALDGTFGPDRVFVRAPGRANVSPMESPQYFGEVEIDGDSAELTVRLRAEGGSVLFTKVLRPGRTGQ
;
A
#
# COMPACT_ATOMS: atom_id res chain seq x y z
N MET A 1 40.30 57.89 -19.50
CA MET A 1 41.61 58.38 -19.01
C MET A 1 41.38 59.65 -18.20
N PRO A 2 42.30 60.06 -17.30
CA PRO A 2 43.40 59.31 -16.68
C PRO A 2 42.86 58.69 -15.35
N TYR A 3 43.52 58.52 -14.19
CA TYR A 3 44.94 58.41 -13.78
C TYR A 3 45.08 57.44 -12.58
N ARG A 4 46.31 57.22 -12.06
CA ARG A 4 46.63 56.59 -10.76
C ARG A 4 48.06 56.94 -10.34
N PRO A 5 48.33 57.10 -9.03
CA PRO A 5 49.46 56.41 -8.36
C PRO A 5 48.94 55.57 -7.17
N HIS A 6 49.35 54.32 -6.92
CA HIS A 6 50.65 53.80 -6.43
C HIS A 6 50.92 54.12 -4.94
N ARG A 7 50.96 53.12 -4.01
CA ARG A 7 51.91 51.98 -3.78
C ARG A 7 53.08 52.39 -2.86
N PRO A 8 53.62 51.50 -1.98
CA PRO A 8 54.18 50.18 -2.33
C PRO A 8 53.92 49.01 -1.33
N ARG A 9 54.59 47.86 -1.56
CA ARG A 9 54.54 46.61 -0.77
C ARG A 9 55.83 45.80 -1.00
N VAL A 10 56.68 45.62 0.03
CA VAL A 10 57.99 44.91 0.01
C VAL A 10 58.30 44.48 1.47
N ALA A 11 59.07 43.44 1.84
CA ALA A 11 59.23 42.05 1.37
C ALA A 11 60.01 41.25 2.46
N SER A 12 60.06 39.91 2.39
CA SER A 12 60.70 39.04 3.41
C SER A 12 62.16 38.67 3.09
N PRO A 13 63.03 38.55 4.11
CA PRO A 13 63.81 37.32 4.36
C PRO A 13 63.96 37.02 5.88
N GLY A 14 64.57 35.92 6.37
CA GLY A 14 65.03 34.69 5.70
C GLY A 14 66.26 34.03 6.37
N ARG A 15 66.17 32.71 6.64
CA ARG A 15 67.25 31.72 6.96
C ARG A 15 67.95 31.73 8.35
N ARG A 16 67.91 30.53 8.97
CA ARG A 16 68.94 29.79 9.76
C ARG A 16 69.99 30.57 10.59
N ALA A 17 70.01 30.26 11.89
CA ALA A 17 71.24 30.01 12.66
C ALA A 17 70.98 28.88 13.70
N VAL A 18 72.01 28.16 14.12
CA VAL A 18 71.95 27.05 15.10
C VAL A 18 73.21 27.10 15.96
N LEU A 19 73.10 26.97 17.29
CA LEU A 19 73.96 26.19 18.20
C LEU A 19 73.84 26.68 19.66
N ARG A 20 73.88 25.71 20.61
CA ARG A 20 74.30 25.79 22.03
C ARG A 20 73.59 26.83 22.94
N GLY A 21 73.04 26.50 24.10
CA GLY A 21 72.96 25.22 24.82
C GLY A 21 73.50 25.33 26.25
N SER A 22 72.61 25.24 27.24
CA SER A 22 72.91 25.11 28.68
C SER A 22 71.78 24.35 29.37
N LEU A 23 72.11 23.61 30.42
CA LEU A 23 71.17 22.76 31.16
C LEU A 23 70.40 23.55 32.21
N ILE A 24 69.06 23.51 32.15
CA ILE A 24 68.19 23.72 33.31
C ILE A 24 67.11 22.64 33.25
N ALA A 25 66.99 21.84 34.32
CA ALA A 25 65.96 20.83 34.46
C ALA A 25 64.82 21.37 35.35
N PRO A 26 63.57 21.39 34.86
CA PRO A 26 62.37 21.38 35.70
C PRO A 26 61.73 19.99 35.76
N ALA A 27 60.94 19.75 36.80
CA ALA A 27 60.36 18.44 37.10
C ALA A 27 59.46 17.86 35.99
N ALA A 28 59.54 16.55 35.79
CA ALA A 28 58.65 15.83 34.88
C ALA A 28 57.23 15.71 35.49
N VAL A 29 56.35 16.64 35.13
CA VAL A 29 54.90 16.42 35.30
C VAL A 29 54.47 15.43 34.23
N ALA A 30 54.14 14.21 34.66
CA ALA A 30 53.58 13.18 33.78
C ALA A 30 52.17 13.57 33.34
N LEU A 31 52.07 14.29 32.23
CA LEU A 31 50.81 14.46 31.49
C LEU A 31 50.43 13.10 30.89
N SER A 32 49.62 12.34 31.63
CA SER A 32 48.87 11.21 31.09
C SER A 32 48.15 11.66 29.81
N PRO A 33 48.14 10.85 28.74
CA PRO A 33 47.35 11.16 27.56
C PRO A 33 45.87 11.12 27.95
N ALA A 34 45.30 12.31 28.23
CA ALA A 34 43.89 12.46 28.54
C ALA A 34 43.10 11.85 27.37
N THR A 35 42.28 10.85 27.69
CA THR A 35 41.51 10.13 26.69
C THR A 35 40.68 11.11 25.87
N ALA A 36 40.73 10.96 24.54
CA ALA A 36 39.88 11.75 23.65
C ALA A 36 38.44 11.52 24.05
N SER A 37 37.82 12.53 24.68
CA SER A 37 36.48 12.40 25.24
C SER A 37 35.50 12.17 24.11
N ALA A 38 34.99 10.94 24.02
CA ALA A 38 33.87 10.64 23.14
C ALA A 38 32.73 11.61 23.47
N ALA A 39 32.20 12.29 22.45
CA ALA A 39 31.11 13.25 22.64
C ALA A 39 29.94 12.56 23.36
N PRO A 40 29.30 13.18 24.37
CA PRO A 40 28.44 12.43 25.30
C PRO A 40 27.24 11.77 24.60
N ALA A 41 27.25 10.44 24.51
CA ALA A 41 26.12 9.65 24.01
C ALA A 41 24.81 9.93 24.80
N LEU A 42 24.95 10.41 26.03
CA LEU A 42 23.89 10.93 26.90
C LEU A 42 23.01 12.01 26.24
N HIS A 43 23.50 12.77 25.25
CA HIS A 43 22.68 13.80 24.56
C HIS A 43 21.63 13.26 23.58
N LEU A 44 21.57 11.94 23.35
CA LEU A 44 20.52 11.29 22.57
C LEU A 44 19.42 10.66 23.45
N ALA A 45 19.70 10.38 24.72
CA ALA A 45 18.72 9.78 25.62
C ALA A 45 17.45 10.65 25.77
N GLY A 46 16.29 9.99 25.76
CA GLY A 46 14.99 10.64 25.95
C GLY A 46 14.35 11.25 24.69
N ARG A 47 15.05 11.36 23.56
CA ARG A 47 14.46 11.84 22.30
C ARG A 47 13.48 10.81 21.72
N PRO A 48 12.31 11.22 21.20
CA PRO A 48 11.45 10.33 20.42
C PRO A 48 12.11 9.97 19.09
N GLU A 49 11.96 8.71 18.67
CA GLU A 49 12.38 8.21 17.35
C GLU A 49 11.18 7.73 16.52
N ALA A 50 11.39 7.59 15.21
CA ALA A 50 10.39 7.16 14.23
C ALA A 50 10.96 6.05 13.32
N SER A 51 11.44 4.96 13.95
CA SER A 51 12.14 3.85 13.28
C SER A 51 11.26 3.06 12.30
N TRP A 52 9.94 3.03 12.52
CA TRP A 52 8.93 2.49 11.58
C TRP A 52 8.75 3.33 10.31
N GLY A 53 9.42 4.48 10.21
CA GLY A 53 9.39 5.34 9.03
C GLY A 53 8.16 6.24 8.96
N VAL A 54 7.79 6.60 7.74
CA VAL A 54 6.72 7.53 7.39
C VAL A 54 5.94 6.96 6.20
N GLN A 55 4.68 7.35 6.07
CA GLN A 55 3.84 6.95 4.93
C GLN A 55 3.05 8.15 4.39
N VAL A 56 2.69 8.09 3.10
CA VAL A 56 1.81 9.06 2.44
C VAL A 56 0.58 8.35 1.92
N GLY A 57 -0.59 8.96 2.07
CA GLY A 57 -1.83 8.48 1.46
C GLY A 57 -2.82 9.62 1.25
N SER A 58 -3.99 9.28 0.69
CA SER A 58 -5.09 10.24 0.45
C SER A 58 -4.64 11.52 -0.28
N VAL A 59 -3.72 11.35 -1.24
CA VAL A 59 -3.15 12.43 -2.04
C VAL A 59 -4.15 12.89 -3.09
N THR A 60 -4.25 14.21 -3.27
CA THR A 60 -5.07 14.86 -4.30
C THR A 60 -4.23 15.88 -5.07
N ALA A 61 -4.88 16.69 -5.90
CA ALA A 61 -4.25 17.84 -6.55
C ALA A 61 -3.88 18.99 -5.59
N SER A 62 -4.30 18.97 -4.32
CA SER A 62 -3.98 20.03 -3.35
C SER A 62 -3.84 19.60 -1.89
N SER A 63 -3.93 18.31 -1.59
CA SER A 63 -3.83 17.75 -0.24
C SER A 63 -3.09 16.42 -0.21
N ALA A 64 -2.64 16.02 0.99
CA ALA A 64 -2.11 14.70 1.30
C ALA A 64 -2.31 14.40 2.79
N LEU A 65 -2.30 13.13 3.18
CA LEU A 65 -2.24 12.71 4.58
C LEU A 65 -0.89 12.05 4.84
N LEU A 66 -0.06 12.66 5.69
CA LEU A 66 1.16 12.03 6.19
C LEU A 66 0.89 11.24 7.46
N TRP A 67 1.56 10.10 7.60
CA TRP A 67 1.54 9.22 8.76
C TRP A 67 2.95 9.04 9.33
N VAL A 68 3.04 8.84 10.64
CA VAL A 68 4.27 8.42 11.36
C VAL A 68 3.89 7.56 12.58
N ARG A 69 4.80 6.69 13.02
CA ARG A 69 4.76 6.07 14.36
C ARG A 69 6.01 6.41 15.16
N SER A 70 5.86 6.61 16.47
CA SER A 70 6.98 6.80 17.40
C SER A 70 7.24 5.59 18.30
N ASP A 71 8.40 5.61 18.96
CA ASP A 71 8.76 4.71 20.06
C ASP A 71 8.19 5.19 21.42
N ARG A 72 7.74 6.45 21.54
CA ARG A 72 7.23 7.06 22.77
C ARG A 72 6.23 8.20 22.49
N PRO A 73 5.50 8.70 23.51
CA PRO A 73 4.61 9.85 23.33
C PRO A 73 5.38 11.08 22.82
N ALA A 74 4.87 11.74 21.78
CA ALA A 74 5.57 12.80 21.07
C ALA A 74 4.63 13.81 20.41
N ARG A 75 5.13 15.01 20.10
CA ARG A 75 4.49 15.96 19.18
C ARG A 75 4.98 15.68 17.76
N MET A 76 4.07 15.40 16.83
CA MET A 76 4.38 15.31 15.41
C MET A 76 4.56 16.72 14.82
N LEU A 77 5.65 16.94 14.07
CA LEU A 77 5.91 18.16 13.31
C LEU A 77 6.22 17.78 11.86
N VAL A 78 5.52 18.37 10.90
CA VAL A 78 5.76 18.18 9.46
C VAL A 78 6.33 19.46 8.87
N GLU A 79 7.36 19.31 8.05
CA GLU A 79 7.84 20.36 7.14
C GLU A 79 7.82 19.83 5.70
N THR A 80 7.32 20.63 4.74
CA THR A 80 7.43 20.31 3.30
C THR A 80 8.12 21.41 2.51
N SER A 81 8.73 21.04 1.39
CA SER A 81 9.48 21.93 0.49
C SER A 81 9.35 21.46 -0.96
N ALA A 82 9.53 22.38 -1.91
CA ALA A 82 9.60 22.09 -3.34
C ALA A 82 10.98 21.55 -3.79
N GLY A 83 11.85 21.18 -2.84
CA GLY A 83 13.17 20.62 -3.12
C GLY A 83 13.84 20.09 -1.85
N GLU A 84 14.63 19.03 -2.02
CA GLU A 84 15.35 18.28 -0.97
C GLU A 84 16.21 19.11 0.00
N SER A 85 16.57 20.35 -0.35
CA SER A 85 17.39 21.22 0.49
C SER A 85 16.62 21.93 1.62
N PHE A 86 15.29 21.84 1.67
CA PHE A 86 14.42 22.48 2.67
C PHE A 86 14.70 23.98 2.92
N ARG A 87 15.24 24.70 1.93
CA ARG A 87 15.59 26.15 2.03
C ARG A 87 14.37 27.07 2.25
N ARG A 88 13.20 26.63 1.78
CA ARG A 88 11.90 27.28 2.02
C ARG A 88 10.94 26.17 2.45
N VAL A 89 10.46 26.24 3.68
CA VAL A 89 9.55 25.23 4.24
C VAL A 89 8.17 25.81 4.52
N ARG A 90 7.15 25.00 4.30
CA ARG A 90 5.85 25.14 4.96
C ARG A 90 5.82 24.19 6.15
N ARG A 91 5.11 24.57 7.22
CA ARG A 91 5.06 23.81 8.49
C ARG A 91 3.63 23.45 8.86
N TRP A 92 3.46 22.26 9.42
CA TRP A 92 2.22 21.81 10.05
C TRP A 92 2.54 21.22 11.42
N HIS A 93 1.79 21.65 12.43
CA HIS A 93 1.84 21.07 13.76
C HIS A 93 0.84 19.92 13.83
N GLY A 94 1.35 18.71 13.96
CA GLY A 94 0.56 17.49 14.03
C GLY A 94 0.03 17.17 15.42
N PRO A 95 -0.63 16.01 15.57
CA PRO A 95 -1.16 15.56 16.85
C PRO A 95 -0.07 15.36 17.91
N LEU A 96 -0.54 15.30 19.17
CA LEU A 96 0.18 14.60 20.22
C LEU A 96 -0.08 13.10 20.01
N ILE A 97 0.94 12.35 19.62
CA ILE A 97 0.86 10.89 19.44
C ILE A 97 1.14 10.19 20.77
N GLY A 98 0.42 9.11 21.05
CA GLY A 98 0.38 8.48 22.37
C GLY A 98 -0.20 7.06 22.35
N PRO A 99 -0.23 6.35 23.48
CA PRO A 99 -0.57 4.92 23.52
C PRO A 99 -2.00 4.59 23.05
N SER A 100 -2.92 5.55 23.12
CA SER A 100 -4.29 5.40 22.61
C SER A 100 -4.34 5.05 21.12
N THR A 101 -3.42 5.56 20.31
CA THR A 101 -3.27 5.26 18.88
C THR A 101 -2.04 4.39 18.59
N ASP A 102 -1.56 3.62 19.58
CA ASP A 102 -0.32 2.83 19.47
C ASP A 102 0.87 3.65 18.94
N LEU A 103 0.99 4.88 19.46
CA LEU A 103 2.05 5.85 19.11
C LEU A 103 2.08 6.26 17.63
N THR A 104 1.04 5.93 16.85
CA THR A 104 0.86 6.45 15.49
C THR A 104 0.15 7.80 15.50
N GLY A 105 0.29 8.54 14.39
CA GLY A 105 -0.56 9.69 14.13
C GLY A 105 -0.42 10.22 12.71
N THR A 106 -1.44 10.96 12.28
CA THR A 106 -1.51 11.53 10.94
C THR A 106 -1.62 13.05 10.98
N THR A 107 -1.10 13.71 9.94
CA THR A 107 -1.19 15.17 9.75
C THR A 107 -1.70 15.45 8.34
N PRO A 108 -2.89 16.04 8.17
CA PRO A 108 -3.38 16.44 6.86
C PRO A 108 -2.68 17.71 6.36
N LEU A 109 -2.24 17.67 5.11
CA LEU A 109 -1.60 18.77 4.40
C LEU A 109 -2.59 19.35 3.40
N TYR A 110 -2.63 20.68 3.27
CA TYR A 110 -3.60 21.39 2.44
C TYR A 110 -2.96 22.53 1.65
N GLY A 111 -3.58 22.88 0.52
CA GLY A 111 -3.10 23.94 -0.38
C GLY A 111 -1.73 23.62 -0.97
N LEU A 112 -1.44 22.35 -1.25
CA LEU A 112 -0.28 21.93 -2.04
C LEU A 112 -0.50 22.35 -3.52
N PRO A 113 0.58 22.62 -4.29
CA PRO A 113 0.47 22.81 -5.73
C PRO A 113 0.21 21.47 -6.43
N ALA A 114 -0.49 21.48 -7.56
CA ALA A 114 -0.97 20.28 -8.26
C ALA A 114 0.02 19.77 -9.33
N GLY A 115 0.19 18.44 -9.43
CA GLY A 115 1.12 17.80 -10.37
C GLY A 115 2.60 17.92 -9.97
N GLU A 116 2.89 18.54 -8.83
CA GLU A 116 4.25 18.84 -8.36
C GLU A 116 4.81 17.75 -7.44
N GLN A 117 6.14 17.63 -7.46
CA GLN A 117 6.89 16.82 -6.51
C GLN A 117 7.02 17.57 -5.16
N VAL A 118 6.50 16.98 -4.10
CA VAL A 118 6.63 17.50 -2.73
C VAL A 118 7.69 16.69 -2.00
N HIS A 119 8.72 17.36 -1.48
CA HIS A 119 9.63 16.78 -0.49
C HIS A 119 9.08 17.08 0.90
N TYR A 120 9.13 16.10 1.82
CA TYR A 120 8.69 16.29 3.20
C TYR A 120 9.66 15.69 4.20
N ARG A 121 9.59 16.18 5.44
CA ARG A 121 10.20 15.53 6.59
C ARG A 121 9.29 15.60 7.80
N VAL A 122 9.27 14.51 8.57
CA VAL A 122 8.58 14.42 9.85
C VAL A 122 9.62 14.45 10.96
N THR A 123 9.46 15.36 11.91
CA THR A 123 10.26 15.43 13.14
C THR A 123 9.36 15.20 14.33
N LEU A 124 9.81 14.39 15.27
CA LEU A 124 9.12 14.16 16.54
C LEU A 124 9.80 14.96 17.64
N ALA A 125 9.01 15.60 18.50
CA ALA A 125 9.50 16.34 19.65
C ALA A 125 8.93 15.76 20.96
N ASP A 126 9.75 15.73 22.01
CA ASP A 126 9.29 15.41 23.36
C ASP A 126 8.16 16.39 23.77
N PRO A 127 7.02 15.91 24.32
CA PRO A 127 5.88 16.77 24.63
C PRO A 127 6.09 17.63 25.88
N ALA A 128 7.07 17.30 26.74
CA ALA A 128 7.45 18.07 27.92
C ALA A 128 8.64 19.02 27.65
N ASP A 129 9.51 18.72 26.69
CA ASP A 129 10.54 19.64 26.19
C ASP A 129 10.61 19.66 24.65
N PRO A 130 9.88 20.57 23.97
CA PRO A 130 9.87 20.65 22.51
C PRO A 130 11.24 20.90 21.84
N ARG A 131 12.30 21.23 22.59
CA ARG A 131 13.68 21.34 22.08
C ARG A 131 14.35 19.98 21.93
N ARG A 132 13.85 18.94 22.62
CA ARG A 132 14.33 17.56 22.58
C ARG A 132 13.67 16.82 21.41
N THR A 133 14.13 17.16 20.20
CA THR A 133 13.67 16.52 18.96
C THR A 133 14.44 15.25 18.62
N GLY A 134 13.76 14.31 17.97
CA GLY A 134 14.37 13.18 17.27
C GLY A 134 15.07 13.57 15.98
N LYS A 135 15.61 12.58 15.28
CA LYS A 135 16.11 12.76 13.90
C LYS A 135 14.91 12.93 12.95
N PRO A 136 14.95 13.88 11.99
CA PRO A 136 13.92 13.97 10.96
C PRO A 136 13.95 12.74 10.04
N VAL A 137 12.78 12.15 9.79
CA VAL A 137 12.59 11.13 8.75
C VAL A 137 12.09 11.83 7.49
N TYR A 138 12.69 11.51 6.35
CA TYR A 138 12.46 12.18 5.06
C TYR A 138 11.63 11.33 4.12
N GLY A 139 10.93 11.99 3.20
CA GLY A 139 10.21 11.35 2.10
C GLY A 139 9.85 12.32 0.97
N THR A 140 9.19 11.78 -0.05
CA THR A 140 8.64 12.52 -1.19
C THR A 140 7.25 12.01 -1.54
N PHE A 141 6.48 12.77 -2.32
CA PHE A 141 5.34 12.28 -3.09
C PHE A 141 5.04 13.22 -4.25
N ARG A 142 4.31 12.75 -5.26
CA ARG A 142 3.75 13.60 -6.31
C ARG A 142 2.27 13.87 -6.02
N THR A 143 1.84 15.12 -6.18
CA THR A 143 0.42 15.49 -6.11
C THR A 143 -0.28 15.14 -7.42
N ALA A 144 -1.58 14.83 -7.37
CA ALA A 144 -2.32 14.50 -8.60
C ALA A 144 -2.33 15.68 -9.59
N PRO A 145 -2.19 15.45 -10.91
CA PRO A 145 -2.02 16.52 -11.88
C PRO A 145 -3.35 17.22 -12.19
N ALA A 146 -3.33 18.55 -12.25
CA ALA A 146 -4.49 19.35 -12.67
C ALA A 146 -4.71 19.35 -14.20
N ARG A 147 -3.88 18.64 -14.99
CA ARG A 147 -3.89 18.65 -16.46
C ARG A 147 -3.59 17.26 -17.02
N ARG A 148 -4.29 16.88 -18.09
CA ARG A 148 -4.14 15.58 -18.78
C ARG A 148 -2.71 15.31 -19.28
N ARG A 149 -2.01 16.33 -19.81
CA ARG A 149 -0.66 16.19 -20.39
C ARG A 149 0.45 15.68 -19.45
N SER A 150 0.20 15.58 -18.14
CA SER A 150 1.15 14.93 -17.22
C SER A 150 1.18 13.41 -17.34
N GLY A 151 0.15 12.79 -17.96
CA GLY A 151 -0.07 11.35 -17.88
C GLY A 151 -0.47 10.90 -16.47
N VAL A 152 -0.51 9.58 -16.24
CA VAL A 152 -0.55 8.94 -14.91
C VAL A 152 0.22 7.62 -15.00
N ARG A 153 1.05 7.29 -14.00
CA ARG A 153 1.59 5.93 -13.79
C ARG A 153 1.30 5.47 -12.37
N PHE A 154 0.69 4.30 -12.21
CA PHE A 154 0.50 3.67 -10.90
C PHE A 154 0.74 2.16 -10.96
N LEU A 155 0.99 1.57 -9.79
CA LEU A 155 1.15 0.12 -9.63
C LEU A 155 -0.01 -0.44 -8.81
N TRP A 156 -0.35 -1.72 -8.96
CA TRP A 156 -1.28 -2.41 -8.06
C TRP A 156 -0.85 -3.85 -7.74
N SER A 157 -1.16 -4.32 -6.54
CA SER A 157 -1.05 -5.73 -6.12
C SER A 157 -1.69 -5.92 -4.73
N GLY A 158 -1.63 -7.13 -4.18
CA GLY A 158 -2.07 -7.47 -2.83
C GLY A 158 -1.12 -8.43 -2.10
N ASP A 159 -1.68 -9.15 -1.12
CA ASP A 159 -1.15 -10.40 -0.57
C ASP A 159 0.24 -10.25 0.12
N ILE A 160 0.27 -9.62 1.31
CA ILE A 160 1.51 -9.20 2.00
C ILE A 160 1.69 -9.88 3.39
N ALA A 161 2.72 -10.73 3.50
CA ALA A 161 3.12 -11.55 4.65
C ALA A 161 2.26 -12.80 4.93
N GLY A 162 1.86 -13.49 3.85
CA GLY A 162 0.85 -14.57 3.86
C GLY A 162 1.37 -16.01 3.85
N GLN A 163 0.50 -16.93 4.29
CA GLN A 163 0.64 -18.40 4.31
C GLN A 163 2.02 -18.95 4.78
N GLY A 164 2.67 -18.23 5.70
CA GLY A 164 3.96 -18.61 6.30
C GLY A 164 5.18 -17.82 5.80
N TRP A 165 5.02 -16.92 4.82
CA TRP A 165 6.13 -16.19 4.17
C TRP A 165 6.24 -14.73 4.65
N GLY A 166 6.64 -14.57 5.91
CA GLY A 166 6.99 -13.28 6.51
C GLY A 166 8.29 -12.66 5.97
N ILE A 167 8.86 -11.70 6.69
CA ILE A 167 10.09 -11.01 6.27
C ILE A 167 11.28 -11.98 6.36
N ASN A 168 11.90 -12.28 5.23
CA ASN A 168 13.12 -13.09 5.17
C ASN A 168 14.38 -12.22 4.96
N PRO A 169 15.22 -12.02 5.99
CA PRO A 169 16.38 -11.14 5.90
C PRO A 169 17.51 -11.72 5.05
N ASP A 170 17.63 -13.04 4.95
CA ASP A 170 18.70 -13.74 4.20
C ASP A 170 18.61 -13.43 2.69
N ILE A 171 17.40 -13.17 2.18
CA ILE A 171 17.14 -12.75 0.79
C ILE A 171 16.96 -11.23 0.64
N GLY A 172 17.22 -10.45 1.69
CA GLY A 172 17.14 -8.99 1.68
C GLY A 172 15.76 -8.39 1.97
N GLY A 173 14.82 -9.18 2.49
CA GLY A 173 13.44 -8.78 2.79
C GLY A 173 12.53 -8.75 1.55
N TYR A 174 11.49 -7.93 1.59
CA TYR A 174 10.50 -7.80 0.52
C TYR A 174 11.04 -6.98 -0.68
N ARG A 175 11.97 -7.57 -1.44
CA ARG A 175 12.70 -6.92 -2.55
C ARG A 175 11.78 -6.31 -3.61
N VAL A 176 10.64 -6.93 -3.92
CA VAL A 176 9.62 -6.38 -4.84
C VAL A 176 9.24 -4.93 -4.54
N TYR A 177 9.18 -4.50 -3.27
CA TYR A 177 8.90 -3.10 -2.91
C TYR A 177 9.97 -2.12 -3.40
N GLU A 178 11.25 -2.52 -3.41
CA GLU A 178 12.36 -1.72 -3.94
C GLU A 178 12.36 -1.71 -5.47
N GLU A 179 11.89 -2.77 -6.14
CA GLU A 179 11.67 -2.77 -7.59
C GLU A 179 10.49 -1.86 -7.98
N MET A 180 9.35 -1.98 -7.29
CA MET A 180 8.18 -1.12 -7.48
C MET A 180 8.53 0.37 -7.24
N ARG A 181 9.31 0.69 -6.20
CA ARG A 181 9.77 2.06 -5.91
C ARG A 181 10.58 2.67 -7.07
N ARG A 182 11.34 1.86 -7.80
CA ARG A 182 12.21 2.31 -8.91
C ARG A 182 11.47 2.63 -10.20
N LEU A 183 10.19 2.30 -10.31
CA LEU A 183 9.34 2.64 -11.46
C LEU A 183 8.76 4.07 -11.37
N ASP A 184 9.02 4.77 -10.26
CA ASP A 184 8.56 6.13 -9.95
C ASP A 184 7.05 6.36 -10.16
N PRO A 185 6.17 5.51 -9.59
CA PRO A 185 4.72 5.66 -9.75
C PRO A 185 4.17 6.84 -8.93
N ASP A 186 3.11 7.46 -9.44
CA ASP A 186 2.39 8.55 -8.78
C ASP A 186 1.66 8.07 -7.51
N PHE A 187 1.26 6.78 -7.48
CA PHE A 187 0.73 6.07 -6.32
C PHE A 187 0.79 4.54 -6.50
N PHE A 188 0.53 3.80 -5.43
CA PHE A 188 0.31 2.37 -5.40
C PHE A 188 -1.11 2.06 -4.92
N LEU A 189 -1.77 1.13 -5.60
CA LEU A 189 -3.06 0.55 -5.20
C LEU A 189 -2.80 -0.80 -4.50
N CYS A 190 -2.98 -0.84 -3.19
CA CYS A 190 -3.01 -2.09 -2.43
C CYS A 190 -4.46 -2.60 -2.47
N SER A 191 -4.71 -3.70 -3.20
CA SER A 191 -6.07 -4.20 -3.46
C SER A 191 -6.69 -5.00 -2.31
N GLY A 192 -5.88 -5.45 -1.35
CA GLY A 192 -6.28 -6.30 -0.24
C GLY A 192 -5.05 -6.76 0.55
N ASP A 193 -5.28 -7.60 1.57
CA ASP A 193 -4.27 -8.39 2.28
C ASP A 193 -2.99 -7.60 2.65
N SER A 194 -3.18 -6.40 3.19
CA SER A 194 -2.06 -5.56 3.66
C SER A 194 -1.39 -6.12 4.93
N ILE A 195 -2.04 -7.10 5.57
CA ILE A 195 -1.53 -8.00 6.60
C ILE A 195 -2.20 -9.39 6.47
N TYR A 196 -1.61 -10.38 7.13
CA TYR A 196 -2.28 -11.65 7.49
C TYR A 196 -2.42 -11.75 8.99
N ALA A 197 -3.59 -11.41 9.52
CA ALA A 197 -3.88 -11.46 10.94
C ALA A 197 -4.03 -12.90 11.49
N ASP A 198 -4.32 -13.86 10.62
CA ASP A 198 -4.78 -15.22 10.95
C ASP A 198 -3.87 -16.33 10.40
N GLY A 199 -2.75 -15.95 9.76
CA GLY A 199 -1.69 -16.85 9.31
C GLY A 199 -0.45 -16.74 10.19
N PRO A 200 -0.32 -17.54 11.26
CA PRO A 200 0.90 -17.60 12.06
C PRO A 200 2.12 -17.96 11.21
N LEU A 201 3.27 -17.38 11.57
CA LEU A 201 4.55 -17.68 10.96
C LEU A 201 5.30 -18.74 11.78
N GLU A 202 5.88 -19.73 11.09
CA GLU A 202 6.93 -20.56 11.67
C GLU A 202 8.28 -19.83 11.57
N PRO A 203 9.20 -19.95 12.56
CA PRO A 203 10.51 -19.29 12.49
C PRO A 203 11.35 -19.67 11.27
N SER A 204 11.16 -20.90 10.75
CA SER A 204 11.80 -21.36 9.52
C SER A 204 10.99 -22.44 8.80
N VAL A 205 10.97 -22.41 7.47
CA VAL A 205 10.34 -23.42 6.61
C VAL A 205 11.37 -24.00 5.65
N THR A 206 11.51 -25.32 5.63
CA THR A 206 12.37 -26.03 4.66
C THR A 206 11.62 -26.20 3.34
N LEU A 207 12.25 -25.78 2.24
CA LEU A 207 11.69 -25.83 0.89
C LEU A 207 11.92 -27.21 0.25
N PRO A 208 11.14 -27.60 -0.78
CA PRO A 208 11.30 -28.87 -1.50
C PRO A 208 12.69 -29.13 -2.09
N ASP A 209 13.49 -28.09 -2.34
CA ASP A 209 14.87 -28.18 -2.84
C ASP A 209 15.94 -28.16 -1.75
N GLY A 210 15.55 -28.21 -0.47
CA GLY A 210 16.44 -28.22 0.68
C GLY A 210 16.94 -26.84 1.13
N ARG A 211 16.58 -25.74 0.45
CA ARG A 211 16.79 -24.38 0.97
C ARG A 211 15.89 -24.13 2.19
N THR A 212 16.21 -23.11 2.98
CA THR A 212 15.42 -22.72 4.16
C THR A 212 14.96 -21.27 4.03
N TRP A 213 13.67 -21.04 4.15
CA TRP A 213 13.12 -19.71 4.44
C TRP A 213 13.21 -19.45 5.94
N ARG A 214 13.62 -18.25 6.36
CA ARG A 214 13.66 -17.83 7.77
C ARG A 214 12.84 -16.58 7.94
N ASN A 215 11.90 -16.60 8.87
CA ASN A 215 11.04 -15.45 9.16
C ASN A 215 11.65 -14.61 10.30
N VAL A 216 11.58 -13.28 10.17
CA VAL A 216 11.56 -12.41 11.35
C VAL A 216 10.32 -12.78 12.16
N MET A 217 10.47 -13.01 13.45
CA MET A 217 9.37 -13.35 14.34
C MET A 217 9.00 -12.21 15.29
N THR A 218 7.71 -12.05 15.54
CA THR A 218 7.17 -11.25 16.65
C THR A 218 6.05 -12.07 17.33
N GLU A 219 5.67 -11.70 18.55
CA GLU A 219 4.65 -12.42 19.33
C GLU A 219 3.30 -12.45 18.60
N GLU A 220 2.93 -11.32 17.99
CA GLU A 220 1.68 -11.10 17.25
C GLU A 220 1.65 -11.80 15.88
N LYS A 221 2.78 -12.38 15.46
CA LYS A 221 2.91 -13.26 14.28
C LYS A 221 3.08 -14.74 14.65
N ALA A 222 3.18 -15.09 15.93
CA ALA A 222 3.25 -16.48 16.39
C ALA A 222 1.86 -17.11 16.68
N LYS A 223 0.78 -16.32 16.62
CA LYS A 223 -0.61 -16.78 16.75
C LYS A 223 -1.55 -15.97 15.84
N VAL A 224 -2.82 -16.38 15.76
CA VAL A 224 -3.90 -15.60 15.14
C VAL A 224 -4.21 -14.37 15.98
N ALA A 225 -4.53 -13.23 15.37
CA ALA A 225 -4.87 -12.01 16.10
C ALA A 225 -6.30 -12.06 16.65
N GLU A 226 -6.48 -11.71 17.91
CA GLU A 226 -7.79 -11.63 18.56
C GLU A 226 -8.01 -10.23 19.15
N THR A 227 -6.97 -9.69 19.79
CA THR A 227 -6.95 -8.40 20.47
C THR A 227 -6.49 -7.28 19.53
N LEU A 228 -6.84 -6.04 19.90
CA LEU A 228 -6.41 -4.85 19.16
C LEU A 228 -4.89 -4.76 19.03
N ASP A 229 -4.12 -5.13 20.06
CA ASP A 229 -2.67 -5.00 20.04
C ASP A 229 -1.97 -6.10 19.21
N GLU A 230 -2.60 -7.26 19.01
CA GLU A 230 -2.17 -8.27 18.04
C GLU A 230 -2.47 -7.84 16.59
N TYR A 231 -3.65 -7.26 16.32
CA TYR A 231 -3.96 -6.66 15.02
C TYR A 231 -2.97 -5.53 14.68
N ARG A 232 -2.70 -4.63 15.64
CA ARG A 232 -1.65 -3.60 15.51
C ARG A 232 -0.28 -4.23 15.27
N GLY A 233 0.06 -5.32 15.96
CA GLY A 233 1.30 -6.07 15.76
C GLY A 233 1.50 -6.56 14.32
N ASN A 234 0.42 -7.03 13.70
CA ASN A 234 0.43 -7.43 12.30
C ASN A 234 0.72 -6.26 11.35
N PHE A 235 0.14 -5.07 11.58
CA PHE A 235 0.51 -3.87 10.80
C PHE A 235 1.93 -3.35 11.13
N ARG A 236 2.38 -3.46 12.39
CA ARG A 236 3.77 -3.15 12.79
C ARG A 236 4.78 -4.03 12.07
N TYR A 237 4.45 -5.30 11.84
CA TYR A 237 5.33 -6.31 11.26
C TYR A 237 5.87 -5.89 9.88
N ASN A 238 5.00 -5.48 8.96
CA ASN A 238 5.41 -5.12 7.60
C ASN A 238 6.31 -3.85 7.58
N LEU A 239 6.19 -2.98 8.60
CA LEU A 239 7.07 -1.83 8.79
C LEU A 239 8.43 -2.18 9.43
N LEU A 240 8.72 -3.46 9.74
CA LEU A 240 10.06 -3.94 10.07
C LEU A 240 10.93 -4.12 8.80
N ASP A 241 10.33 -4.30 7.62
CA ASP A 241 11.05 -4.40 6.36
C ASP A 241 11.58 -3.03 5.89
N ARG A 242 12.83 -3.00 5.41
CA ARG A 242 13.49 -1.76 4.97
C ARG A 242 12.98 -1.25 3.62
N ASN A 243 12.53 -2.16 2.76
CA ASN A 243 12.11 -1.89 1.40
C ASN A 243 10.68 -1.31 1.44
N VAL A 244 9.79 -1.88 2.26
CA VAL A 244 8.48 -1.30 2.61
C VAL A 244 8.62 0.12 3.19
N ARG A 245 9.47 0.33 4.20
CA ARG A 245 9.70 1.68 4.75
C ARG A 245 10.25 2.67 3.72
N SER A 246 11.08 2.21 2.77
CA SER A 246 11.66 3.06 1.72
C SER A 246 10.64 3.39 0.61
N PHE A 247 9.75 2.44 0.31
CA PHE A 247 8.65 2.60 -0.64
C PHE A 247 7.58 3.56 -0.09
N ASN A 248 7.06 3.32 1.12
CA ASN A 248 6.03 4.15 1.74
C ASN A 248 6.47 5.61 1.97
N ALA A 249 7.77 5.86 2.06
CA ALA A 249 8.34 7.20 2.18
C ALA A 249 8.37 7.98 0.86
N GLN A 250 8.06 7.36 -0.29
CA GLN A 250 8.19 7.97 -1.63
C GLN A 250 6.94 7.78 -2.50
N VAL A 251 6.28 6.64 -2.37
CA VAL A 251 5.09 6.23 -3.14
C VAL A 251 3.85 6.38 -2.25
N PRO A 252 2.87 7.23 -2.62
CA PRO A 252 1.59 7.30 -1.93
C PRO A 252 0.77 6.02 -2.06
N SER A 253 0.13 5.58 -0.98
CA SER A 253 -0.73 4.40 -1.00
C SER A 253 -2.22 4.76 -1.07
N VAL A 254 -2.92 4.13 -2.01
CA VAL A 254 -4.37 3.97 -2.05
C VAL A 254 -4.65 2.54 -1.59
N VAL A 255 -5.13 2.37 -0.36
CA VAL A 255 -5.29 1.03 0.25
C VAL A 255 -6.76 0.63 0.32
N GLN A 256 -7.03 -0.61 -0.06
CA GLN A 256 -8.26 -1.37 0.12
C GLN A 256 -7.96 -2.48 1.14
N TRP A 257 -8.97 -2.96 1.87
CA TRP A 257 -8.86 -4.18 2.66
C TRP A 257 -9.52 -5.33 1.91
N ASP A 258 -9.15 -6.55 2.28
CA ASP A 258 -9.85 -7.77 1.90
C ASP A 258 -10.16 -8.56 3.19
N ASP A 259 -9.93 -9.88 3.23
CA ASP A 259 -10.26 -10.68 4.41
C ASP A 259 -9.14 -10.85 5.42
N HIS A 260 -7.89 -11.00 5.00
CA HIS A 260 -6.78 -11.31 5.91
C HIS A 260 -6.36 -10.14 6.82
N GLU A 261 -6.90 -8.93 6.60
CA GLU A 261 -6.98 -7.88 7.63
C GLU A 261 -7.67 -8.37 8.93
N VAL A 262 -8.66 -9.26 8.83
CA VAL A 262 -9.47 -9.79 9.94
C VAL A 262 -9.20 -11.28 10.15
N ARG A 263 -9.49 -12.11 9.13
CA ARG A 263 -9.20 -13.54 8.93
C ARG A 263 -9.65 -13.97 7.53
N ASN A 264 -8.93 -14.88 6.88
CA ASN A 264 -9.28 -15.58 5.63
C ASN A 264 -10.80 -15.82 5.51
N ASN A 265 -11.45 -15.57 4.37
CA ASN A 265 -12.86 -15.83 4.10
C ASN A 265 -13.87 -15.31 5.16
N TRP A 266 -13.83 -14.03 5.55
CA TRP A 266 -14.78 -13.47 6.54
C TRP A 266 -15.98 -12.74 5.94
N TYR A 267 -17.09 -12.76 6.70
CA TYR A 267 -18.32 -12.02 6.43
C TYR A 267 -18.98 -11.52 7.74
N PRO A 268 -19.82 -10.46 7.70
CA PRO A 268 -20.50 -9.93 8.89
C PRO A 268 -21.42 -10.96 9.57
N GLY A 269 -21.37 -11.04 10.90
CA GLY A 269 -22.14 -11.99 11.71
C GLY A 269 -21.61 -13.43 11.70
N GLN A 270 -20.45 -13.70 11.11
CA GLN A 270 -19.80 -15.02 11.12
C GLN A 270 -19.41 -15.42 12.56
N ILE A 271 -19.65 -16.69 12.92
CA ILE A 271 -19.20 -17.30 14.18
C ILE A 271 -18.14 -18.37 13.85
N LEU A 272 -17.01 -18.35 14.55
CA LEU A 272 -15.86 -19.22 14.27
C LEU A 272 -15.98 -20.60 14.94
N ASP A 273 -15.79 -21.66 14.13
CA ASP A 273 -15.46 -23.01 14.61
C ASP A 273 -13.98 -23.35 14.38
N ASP A 274 -13.09 -22.39 14.66
CA ASP A 274 -11.64 -22.56 14.60
C ASP A 274 -11.07 -22.59 16.04
N ALA A 275 -10.42 -23.69 16.41
CA ALA A 275 -9.84 -23.91 17.74
C ALA A 275 -8.65 -22.99 18.07
N ARG A 276 -8.06 -22.30 17.07
CA ARG A 276 -7.00 -21.29 17.27
C ARG A 276 -7.51 -20.03 17.96
N TYR A 277 -8.81 -19.77 17.92
CA TYR A 277 -9.45 -18.57 18.46
C TYR A 277 -10.22 -18.85 19.76
N THR A 278 -10.10 -17.96 20.72
CA THR A 278 -10.96 -17.87 21.92
C THR A 278 -12.14 -16.94 21.68
N GLU A 279 -11.92 -15.80 21.01
CA GLU A 279 -12.99 -14.95 20.48
C GLU A 279 -13.64 -15.61 19.26
N LYS A 280 -14.95 -15.88 19.33
CA LYS A 280 -15.67 -16.54 18.23
C LYS A 280 -16.50 -15.60 17.36
N ASN A 281 -16.76 -14.37 17.80
CA ASN A 281 -17.58 -13.43 17.05
C ASN A 281 -16.71 -12.57 16.12
N VAL A 282 -16.89 -12.75 14.81
CA VAL A 282 -16.09 -12.07 13.79
C VAL A 282 -16.37 -10.56 13.72
N ASP A 283 -17.57 -10.08 14.09
CA ASP A 283 -17.84 -8.64 14.14
C ASP A 283 -16.96 -7.94 15.20
N ILE A 284 -16.62 -8.66 16.28
CA ILE A 284 -15.75 -8.16 17.34
C ILE A 284 -14.28 -8.15 16.86
N LEU A 285 -13.85 -9.18 16.12
CA LEU A 285 -12.54 -9.25 15.48
C LEU A 285 -12.37 -8.14 14.43
N ALA A 286 -13.34 -7.98 13.52
CA ALA A 286 -13.38 -6.94 12.51
C ALA A 286 -13.33 -5.54 13.14
N ALA A 287 -14.11 -5.27 14.20
CA ALA A 287 -14.06 -3.98 14.91
C ALA A 287 -12.69 -3.66 15.55
N ARG A 288 -11.94 -4.69 15.97
CA ARG A 288 -10.55 -4.53 16.47
C ARG A 288 -9.57 -4.31 15.32
N SER A 289 -9.67 -5.09 14.25
CA SER A 289 -8.85 -4.95 13.03
C SER A 289 -9.01 -3.59 12.36
N VAL A 290 -10.25 -3.19 12.04
CA VAL A 290 -10.58 -1.92 11.36
C VAL A 290 -10.02 -0.71 12.13
N ARG A 291 -9.97 -0.77 13.46
CA ARG A 291 -9.29 0.26 14.27
C ARG A 291 -7.78 0.25 14.05
N ALA A 292 -7.13 -0.91 14.09
CA ALA A 292 -5.70 -1.02 13.83
C ALA A 292 -5.36 -0.56 12.39
N PHE A 293 -6.16 -0.92 11.40
CA PHE A 293 -6.04 -0.45 10.01
C PHE A 293 -6.05 1.07 9.94
N HIS A 294 -7.03 1.75 10.57
CA HIS A 294 -7.07 3.23 10.60
C HIS A 294 -5.96 3.88 11.44
N GLU A 295 -5.36 3.16 12.38
CA GLU A 295 -4.18 3.62 13.11
C GLU A 295 -2.89 3.45 12.29
N TYR A 296 -2.83 2.54 11.30
CA TYR A 296 -1.63 2.22 10.53
C TYR A 296 -1.62 2.66 9.06
N VAL A 297 -2.78 2.89 8.44
CA VAL A 297 -2.92 3.25 7.03
C VAL A 297 -3.24 4.76 6.89
N PRO A 298 -2.57 5.51 5.99
CA PRO A 298 -2.82 6.94 5.76
C PRO A 298 -4.12 7.24 4.95
N LEU A 299 -5.24 6.70 5.44
CA LEU A 299 -6.59 6.90 4.88
C LEU A 299 -7.30 8.09 5.56
N ALA A 300 -7.76 9.06 4.76
CA ALA A 300 -8.52 10.20 5.22
C ALA A 300 -9.89 9.76 5.80
N PRO A 301 -10.36 10.31 6.93
CA PRO A 301 -11.63 9.91 7.51
C PRO A 301 -12.83 10.22 6.60
N SER A 302 -13.63 9.19 6.31
CA SER A 302 -14.99 9.34 5.77
C SER A 302 -15.88 10.01 6.83
N TYR A 303 -16.15 11.31 6.70
CA TYR A 303 -16.97 12.05 7.66
C TYR A 303 -18.47 11.90 7.40
N GLY A 304 -19.18 11.31 8.36
CA GLY A 304 -20.65 11.28 8.44
C GLY A 304 -21.14 10.68 9.77
N PRO A 305 -22.36 10.99 10.23
CA PRO A 305 -22.92 10.36 11.43
C PRO A 305 -22.97 8.84 11.28
N GLY A 306 -22.36 8.10 12.20
CA GLY A 306 -22.24 6.63 12.11
C GLY A 306 -21.23 6.09 11.08
N HIS A 307 -20.63 6.93 10.22
CA HIS A 307 -19.80 6.51 9.08
C HIS A 307 -18.30 6.49 9.36
N ARG A 308 -17.90 6.32 10.64
CA ARG A 308 -16.50 5.98 10.95
C ARG A 308 -16.20 4.64 10.26
N SER A 309 -15.08 4.59 9.55
CA SER A 309 -14.57 3.40 8.85
C SER A 309 -15.24 2.96 7.55
N ARG A 310 -15.88 3.86 6.78
CA ARG A 310 -16.28 3.53 5.41
C ARG A 310 -15.07 3.51 4.46
N MET A 311 -14.72 2.32 3.96
CA MET A 311 -13.62 2.08 3.02
C MET A 311 -13.90 2.58 1.60
N TYR A 312 -15.07 2.23 1.04
CA TYR A 312 -15.40 2.53 -0.35
C TYR A 312 -15.46 4.05 -0.67
N ARG A 313 -14.83 4.43 -1.78
CA ARG A 313 -14.57 5.84 -2.15
C ARG A 313 -14.11 5.98 -3.60
N VAL A 314 -14.17 7.22 -4.13
CA VAL A 314 -13.48 7.58 -5.37
C VAL A 314 -12.19 8.32 -5.04
N VAL A 315 -11.08 7.95 -5.65
CA VAL A 315 -9.82 8.71 -5.65
C VAL A 315 -9.69 9.39 -7.01
N HIS A 316 -9.79 10.72 -7.01
CA HIS A 316 -9.71 11.55 -8.21
C HIS A 316 -8.25 11.89 -8.54
N HIS A 317 -7.68 11.27 -9.58
CA HIS A 317 -6.31 11.48 -10.02
C HIS A 317 -6.27 12.33 -11.30
N GLY A 318 -6.63 13.60 -11.16
CA GLY A 318 -6.70 14.55 -12.28
C GLY A 318 -7.84 14.26 -13.27
N PRO A 319 -7.77 14.75 -14.51
CA PRO A 319 -8.80 14.51 -15.53
C PRO A 319 -8.68 13.15 -16.24
N LEU A 320 -7.60 12.40 -16.02
CA LEU A 320 -7.36 11.12 -16.70
C LEU A 320 -7.96 9.92 -15.98
N LEU A 321 -8.01 9.93 -14.66
CA LEU A 321 -8.29 8.74 -13.87
C LEU A 321 -9.14 9.03 -12.62
N ASP A 322 -10.26 8.33 -12.50
CA ASP A 322 -10.95 8.08 -11.25
C ASP A 322 -10.73 6.61 -10.84
N VAL A 323 -10.25 6.37 -9.62
CA VAL A 323 -10.17 5.01 -9.03
C VAL A 323 -11.35 4.83 -8.06
N PHE A 324 -12.21 3.86 -8.35
CA PHE A 324 -13.36 3.46 -7.54
C PHE A 324 -12.91 2.31 -6.64
N VAL A 325 -12.48 2.64 -5.44
CA VAL A 325 -12.12 1.66 -4.40
C VAL A 325 -13.41 1.11 -3.82
N LEU A 326 -13.57 -0.21 -3.84
CA LEU A 326 -14.71 -0.92 -3.28
C LEU A 326 -14.44 -1.36 -1.82
N ASP A 327 -15.36 -2.15 -1.30
CA ASP A 327 -15.29 -2.87 -0.03
C ASP A 327 -16.26 -4.05 -0.18
N MET A 328 -15.75 -5.22 -0.57
CA MET A 328 -16.55 -6.43 -0.79
C MET A 328 -16.59 -7.29 0.49
N ARG A 329 -16.25 -6.72 1.66
CA ARG A 329 -16.18 -7.42 2.94
C ARG A 329 -17.19 -6.91 3.96
N SER A 330 -17.24 -5.60 4.22
CA SER A 330 -18.07 -5.04 5.30
C SER A 330 -19.58 -5.15 5.09
N TYR A 331 -20.02 -5.39 3.85
CA TYR A 331 -21.43 -5.25 3.43
C TYR A 331 -21.98 -6.47 2.68
N ARG A 332 -21.19 -7.56 2.62
CA ARG A 332 -21.54 -8.81 1.93
C ARG A 332 -22.54 -9.67 2.72
N ASN A 333 -23.16 -10.63 2.06
CA ASN A 333 -23.86 -11.73 2.71
C ASN A 333 -22.92 -12.88 3.11
N ALA A 334 -23.42 -13.80 3.94
CA ALA A 334 -22.71 -15.00 4.36
C ALA A 334 -22.29 -15.90 3.19
N ASN A 335 -21.18 -16.62 3.37
CA ASN A 335 -20.69 -17.58 2.40
C ASN A 335 -21.69 -18.73 2.26
N SER A 336 -21.87 -19.17 1.02
CA SER A 336 -22.88 -20.15 0.64
C SER A 336 -22.59 -20.68 -0.78
N PRO A 337 -23.33 -21.68 -1.28
CA PRO A 337 -23.17 -22.18 -2.65
C PRO A 337 -23.58 -21.20 -3.77
N GLY A 338 -24.02 -19.97 -3.45
CA GLY A 338 -24.33 -18.91 -4.43
C GLY A 338 -25.53 -19.17 -5.34
N ARG A 339 -26.46 -20.07 -4.96
CA ARG A 339 -27.58 -20.50 -5.81
C ARG A 339 -28.90 -19.72 -5.62
N GLN A 340 -28.87 -18.58 -4.91
CA GLN A 340 -30.05 -17.76 -4.65
C GLN A 340 -30.54 -17.09 -5.95
N ALA A 341 -31.84 -17.18 -6.25
CA ALA A 341 -32.42 -16.50 -7.42
C ALA A 341 -32.66 -15.00 -7.19
N ASP A 342 -32.74 -14.59 -5.92
CA ASP A 342 -32.86 -13.22 -5.45
C ASP A 342 -31.87 -12.97 -4.31
N ASP A 343 -31.08 -11.89 -4.43
CA ASP A 343 -30.13 -11.47 -3.40
C ASP A 343 -30.06 -9.93 -3.36
N THR A 344 -30.50 -9.36 -2.24
CA THR A 344 -30.52 -7.90 -2.04
C THR A 344 -29.28 -7.38 -1.30
N THR A 345 -28.50 -8.27 -0.68
CA THR A 345 -27.26 -7.94 0.02
C THR A 345 -26.06 -8.16 -0.89
N GLY A 346 -25.95 -9.33 -1.52
CA GLY A 346 -24.90 -9.68 -2.47
C GLY A 346 -23.49 -9.49 -1.92
N ILE A 347 -22.60 -9.08 -2.81
CA ILE A 347 -21.16 -8.89 -2.53
C ILE A 347 -20.79 -7.45 -2.16
N LEU A 348 -21.60 -6.46 -2.54
CA LEU A 348 -21.33 -5.03 -2.27
C LEU A 348 -22.22 -4.43 -1.17
N GLY A 349 -23.36 -5.04 -0.87
CA GLY A 349 -24.42 -4.38 -0.12
C GLY A 349 -25.16 -3.32 -0.96
N ALA A 350 -26.47 -3.19 -0.71
CA ALA A 350 -27.34 -2.35 -1.53
C ALA A 350 -26.97 -0.85 -1.53
N GLU A 351 -26.32 -0.32 -0.50
CA GLU A 351 -25.88 1.09 -0.49
C GLU A 351 -24.68 1.33 -1.40
N GLN A 352 -23.63 0.52 -1.29
CA GLN A 352 -22.41 0.64 -2.10
C GLN A 352 -22.72 0.43 -3.58
N LEU A 353 -23.56 -0.55 -3.95
CA LEU A 353 -24.00 -0.73 -5.33
C LEU A 353 -24.72 0.52 -5.87
N ARG A 354 -25.62 1.13 -5.08
CA ARG A 354 -26.28 2.39 -5.45
C ARG A 354 -25.29 3.56 -5.53
N TRP A 355 -24.29 3.63 -4.65
CA TRP A 355 -23.24 4.66 -4.66
C TRP A 355 -22.37 4.52 -5.92
N LEU A 356 -21.84 3.33 -6.19
CA LEU A 356 -20.95 3.02 -7.30
C LEU A 356 -21.62 3.40 -8.64
N LYS A 357 -22.89 3.04 -8.82
CA LYS A 357 -23.69 3.44 -9.99
C LYS A 357 -23.83 4.96 -10.13
N ARG A 358 -24.12 5.69 -9.05
CA ARG A 358 -24.18 7.17 -9.09
C ARG A 358 -22.82 7.77 -9.43
N SER A 359 -21.74 7.29 -8.81
CA SER A 359 -20.39 7.83 -9.00
C SER A 359 -19.83 7.54 -10.39
N LEU A 360 -20.01 6.31 -10.92
CA LEU A 360 -19.61 5.97 -12.30
C LEU A 360 -20.34 6.83 -13.34
N ALA A 361 -21.63 7.10 -13.14
CA ALA A 361 -22.42 7.95 -14.04
C ALA A 361 -22.18 9.46 -13.86
N ALA A 362 -21.55 9.89 -12.76
CA ALA A 362 -21.17 11.28 -12.49
C ALA A 362 -19.71 11.60 -12.90
N SER A 363 -18.85 10.57 -12.97
CA SER A 363 -17.44 10.69 -13.31
C SER A 363 -17.22 11.25 -14.72
N ARG A 364 -16.25 12.16 -14.82
CA ARG A 364 -15.79 12.77 -16.08
C ARG A 364 -14.33 12.44 -16.41
N ALA A 365 -13.69 11.57 -15.62
CA ALA A 365 -12.37 11.06 -15.94
C ALA A 365 -12.43 10.18 -17.19
N GLU A 366 -11.36 10.22 -18.00
CA GLU A 366 -11.23 9.37 -19.19
C GLU A 366 -11.34 7.88 -18.80
N TRP A 367 -10.59 7.47 -17.76
CA TRP A 367 -10.55 6.13 -17.23
C TRP A 367 -11.19 6.04 -15.84
N LYS A 368 -11.90 4.92 -15.63
CA LYS A 368 -12.69 4.61 -14.44
C LYS A 368 -12.26 3.24 -13.97
N VAL A 369 -11.16 3.20 -13.23
CA VAL A 369 -10.59 1.96 -12.69
C VAL A 369 -11.41 1.54 -11.50
N ILE A 370 -12.02 0.36 -11.56
CA ILE A 370 -12.75 -0.24 -10.45
C ILE A 370 -11.76 -1.17 -9.74
N ALA A 371 -11.36 -0.77 -8.54
CA ALA A 371 -10.50 -1.55 -7.68
C ALA A 371 -11.39 -2.43 -6.80
N ALA A 372 -11.38 -3.73 -7.08
CA ALA A 372 -12.11 -4.74 -6.34
C ALA A 372 -11.10 -5.59 -5.56
N ASP A 373 -11.53 -6.06 -4.39
CA ASP A 373 -10.76 -6.92 -3.50
C ASP A 373 -10.59 -8.29 -4.21
N MET A 374 -11.70 -9.04 -4.26
CA MET A 374 -11.82 -10.32 -4.97
C MET A 374 -12.09 -10.18 -6.48
N PRO A 375 -11.73 -11.20 -7.28
CA PRO A 375 -12.04 -11.31 -8.71
C PRO A 375 -13.53 -11.54 -9.03
N LEU A 376 -13.91 -11.21 -10.27
CA LEU A 376 -15.29 -11.33 -10.76
C LEU A 376 -15.67 -12.71 -11.31
N GLY A 377 -14.80 -13.32 -12.10
CA GLY A 377 -15.07 -14.56 -12.85
C GLY A 377 -14.15 -15.72 -12.51
N LEU A 378 -13.40 -15.63 -11.41
CA LEU A 378 -12.58 -16.71 -10.86
C LEU A 378 -13.33 -17.39 -9.73
N VAL A 379 -13.44 -18.71 -9.79
CA VAL A 379 -14.12 -19.50 -8.75
C VAL A 379 -13.17 -19.67 -7.56
N VAL A 380 -13.49 -19.05 -6.43
CA VAL A 380 -12.73 -19.12 -5.16
C VAL A 380 -13.59 -19.86 -4.12
N PRO A 381 -13.32 -21.14 -3.82
CA PRO A 381 -14.11 -21.93 -2.87
C PRO A 381 -13.86 -21.55 -1.41
N ASP A 382 -14.90 -21.63 -0.58
CA ASP A 382 -14.83 -21.65 0.88
C ASP A 382 -15.29 -23.03 1.37
N GLY A 383 -14.33 -23.83 1.86
CA GLY A 383 -14.59 -25.23 2.21
C GLY A 383 -14.97 -26.11 1.01
N ALA A 384 -16.07 -26.87 1.14
CA ALA A 384 -16.45 -27.94 0.20
C ALA A 384 -17.64 -27.62 -0.72
N THR A 385 -18.47 -26.64 -0.37
CA THR A 385 -19.74 -26.33 -1.05
C THR A 385 -19.94 -24.86 -1.37
N ASP A 386 -19.22 -23.99 -0.65
CA ASP A 386 -19.49 -22.56 -0.62
C ASP A 386 -18.38 -21.81 -1.38
N PHE A 387 -18.61 -20.54 -1.67
CA PHE A 387 -17.70 -19.70 -2.44
C PHE A 387 -17.46 -18.37 -1.74
N GLU A 388 -16.29 -17.78 -1.96
CA GLU A 388 -15.94 -16.48 -1.41
C GLU A 388 -15.88 -15.34 -2.44
N ALA A 389 -15.45 -15.60 -3.67
CA ALA A 389 -15.49 -14.59 -4.72
C ALA A 389 -16.92 -14.28 -5.20
N VAL A 390 -17.02 -13.46 -6.25
CA VAL A 390 -18.27 -13.19 -6.97
C VAL A 390 -18.82 -14.45 -7.64
N ALA A 391 -17.93 -15.22 -8.27
CA ALA A 391 -18.26 -16.39 -9.07
C ALA A 391 -18.45 -17.66 -8.22
N GLN A 392 -19.50 -18.42 -8.51
CA GLN A 392 -19.95 -19.55 -7.70
C GLN A 392 -19.91 -20.92 -8.43
N GLY A 393 -19.13 -21.03 -9.51
CA GLY A 393 -18.88 -22.28 -10.22
C GLY A 393 -20.09 -22.83 -10.99
N ASP A 394 -21.02 -21.98 -11.43
CA ASP A 394 -22.16 -22.37 -12.26
C ASP A 394 -22.26 -21.43 -13.47
N PRO A 395 -21.87 -21.88 -14.68
CA PRO A 395 -21.78 -21.04 -15.88
C PRO A 395 -23.15 -20.64 -16.47
N GLY A 396 -24.22 -20.73 -15.68
CA GLY A 396 -25.60 -20.44 -16.04
C GLY A 396 -25.99 -18.96 -15.95
N ALA A 397 -27.27 -18.71 -15.70
CA ALA A 397 -27.74 -17.34 -15.46
C ALA A 397 -27.22 -16.83 -14.09
N PRO A 398 -26.97 -15.53 -13.90
CA PRO A 398 -26.46 -15.00 -12.64
C PRO A 398 -27.35 -15.37 -11.45
N LEU A 399 -26.74 -15.95 -10.43
CA LEU A 399 -27.35 -16.26 -9.13
C LEU A 399 -26.54 -15.57 -8.01
N GLY A 400 -27.09 -15.55 -6.78
CA GLY A 400 -26.39 -15.11 -5.57
C GLY A 400 -25.65 -13.78 -5.74
N ARG A 401 -24.34 -13.81 -5.52
CA ARG A 401 -23.46 -12.63 -5.55
C ARG A 401 -23.29 -12.03 -6.95
N GLU A 402 -23.37 -12.86 -8.00
CA GLU A 402 -23.30 -12.40 -9.40
C GLU A 402 -24.47 -11.48 -9.77
N LEU A 403 -25.63 -11.59 -9.11
CA LEU A 403 -26.81 -10.75 -9.40
C LEU A 403 -26.47 -9.25 -9.35
N GLN A 404 -25.69 -8.82 -8.36
CA GLN A 404 -25.28 -7.41 -8.23
C GLN A 404 -24.29 -6.97 -9.30
N ILE A 405 -23.38 -7.86 -9.72
CA ILE A 405 -22.41 -7.60 -10.78
C ILE A 405 -23.11 -7.57 -12.14
N ALA A 406 -24.08 -8.46 -12.39
CA ALA A 406 -24.98 -8.40 -13.54
C ALA A 406 -25.77 -7.08 -13.57
N GLU A 407 -26.33 -6.65 -12.42
CA GLU A 407 -27.05 -5.36 -12.31
C GLU A 407 -26.12 -4.16 -12.57
N LEU A 408 -24.84 -4.24 -12.17
CA LEU A 408 -23.82 -3.21 -12.37
C LEU A 408 -23.33 -3.12 -13.82
N LEU A 409 -22.98 -4.26 -14.42
CA LEU A 409 -22.51 -4.37 -15.80
C LEU A 409 -23.61 -3.94 -16.80
N ARG A 410 -24.88 -4.31 -16.52
CA ARG A 410 -26.07 -3.78 -17.20
C ARG A 410 -26.16 -2.26 -17.11
N PHE A 411 -25.96 -1.70 -15.92
CA PHE A 411 -26.01 -0.25 -15.71
C PHE A 411 -24.89 0.48 -16.48
N ILE A 412 -23.65 -0.03 -16.44
CA ILE A 412 -22.49 0.52 -17.18
C ILE A 412 -22.81 0.60 -18.67
N LYS A 413 -23.34 -0.48 -19.25
CA LYS A 413 -23.79 -0.56 -20.66
C LYS A 413 -24.87 0.48 -20.98
N HIS A 414 -26.04 0.41 -20.35
CA HIS A 414 -27.20 1.24 -20.72
C HIS A 414 -27.06 2.72 -20.35
N ARG A 415 -26.11 3.08 -19.47
CA ARG A 415 -25.77 4.47 -19.16
C ARG A 415 -24.60 5.01 -19.97
N GLY A 416 -23.99 4.19 -20.84
CA GLY A 416 -22.87 4.61 -21.69
C GLY A 416 -21.62 5.00 -20.89
N VAL A 417 -21.33 4.31 -19.79
CA VAL A 417 -20.17 4.63 -18.94
C VAL A 417 -18.89 4.19 -19.65
N THR A 418 -18.07 5.16 -20.05
CA THR A 418 -16.84 4.92 -20.81
C THR A 418 -15.63 4.61 -19.92
N GLY A 419 -14.64 3.89 -20.46
CA GLY A 419 -13.31 3.76 -19.86
C GLY A 419 -13.25 2.90 -18.59
N THR A 420 -14.17 1.96 -18.40
CA THR A 420 -14.17 1.05 -17.25
C THR A 420 -13.14 -0.08 -17.39
N VAL A 421 -12.32 -0.30 -16.35
CA VAL A 421 -11.34 -1.39 -16.25
C VAL A 421 -11.36 -1.92 -14.81
N TRP A 422 -11.24 -3.23 -14.60
CA TRP A 422 -11.19 -3.84 -13.27
C TRP A 422 -9.77 -4.26 -12.91
N LEU A 423 -9.35 -4.02 -11.66
CA LEU A 423 -8.08 -4.48 -11.07
C LEU A 423 -8.36 -5.20 -9.75
N THR A 424 -7.78 -6.39 -9.57
CA THR A 424 -8.08 -7.34 -8.47
C THR A 424 -6.83 -8.09 -7.96
N ALA A 425 -6.92 -8.70 -6.79
CA ALA A 425 -5.87 -9.52 -6.14
C ALA A 425 -6.43 -10.89 -5.69
N ASP A 426 -6.37 -11.24 -4.39
CA ASP A 426 -7.01 -12.40 -3.71
C ASP A 426 -6.51 -13.81 -4.09
N VAL A 427 -6.16 -14.07 -5.36
CA VAL A 427 -5.86 -15.43 -5.84
C VAL A 427 -4.37 -15.80 -5.91
N HIS A 428 -3.46 -14.90 -5.51
CA HIS A 428 -2.01 -15.20 -5.39
C HIS A 428 -1.33 -15.67 -6.70
N TYR A 429 -1.78 -15.10 -7.83
CA TYR A 429 -1.08 -15.15 -9.12
C TYR A 429 -1.48 -13.94 -9.98
N THR A 430 -0.83 -13.77 -11.14
CA THR A 430 -1.18 -12.70 -12.08
C THR A 430 -1.79 -13.23 -13.37
N SER A 431 -2.87 -12.58 -13.83
CA SER A 431 -3.63 -12.98 -15.01
C SER A 431 -4.37 -11.82 -15.67
N ALA A 432 -4.82 -12.01 -16.91
CA ALA A 432 -5.64 -11.07 -17.64
C ALA A 432 -6.87 -11.78 -18.24
N GLN A 433 -8.05 -11.21 -17.99
CA GLN A 433 -9.34 -11.79 -18.34
C GLN A 433 -10.08 -10.79 -19.23
N HIS A 434 -10.63 -11.29 -20.34
CA HIS A 434 -11.52 -10.53 -21.21
C HIS A 434 -12.93 -11.10 -21.13
N TYR A 435 -13.91 -10.28 -20.77
CA TYR A 435 -15.31 -10.66 -20.64
C TYR A 435 -16.09 -10.13 -21.84
N VAL A 436 -16.84 -11.00 -22.54
CA VAL A 436 -17.65 -10.59 -23.70
C VAL A 436 -19.05 -11.23 -23.68
N PRO A 437 -20.12 -10.50 -24.02
CA PRO A 437 -21.47 -11.04 -24.06
C PRO A 437 -21.62 -12.28 -24.95
N GLU A 438 -20.85 -12.41 -26.01
CA GLU A 438 -20.93 -13.51 -26.97
C GLU A 438 -20.64 -14.87 -26.31
N ARG A 439 -19.67 -14.91 -25.38
CA ARG A 439 -19.31 -16.11 -24.59
C ARG A 439 -20.19 -16.32 -23.36
N ALA A 440 -20.71 -15.25 -22.77
CA ALA A 440 -21.41 -15.26 -21.49
C ALA A 440 -22.77 -15.97 -21.53
N ALA A 441 -23.25 -16.47 -20.39
CA ALA A 441 -24.67 -16.77 -20.24
C ALA A 441 -25.49 -15.49 -20.02
N PHE A 442 -25.00 -14.55 -19.21
CA PHE A 442 -25.59 -13.21 -19.07
C PHE A 442 -25.23 -12.29 -20.24
N LYS A 443 -26.15 -12.10 -21.19
CA LYS A 443 -25.90 -11.31 -22.40
C LYS A 443 -25.94 -9.78 -22.24
N ASP A 444 -26.44 -9.24 -21.12
CA ASP A 444 -26.78 -7.81 -21.02
C ASP A 444 -25.70 -6.91 -20.40
N PHE A 445 -24.47 -6.98 -20.94
CA PHE A 445 -23.38 -6.06 -20.60
C PHE A 445 -22.64 -5.56 -21.86
N ALA A 446 -21.51 -4.85 -21.67
CA ALA A 446 -20.58 -4.44 -22.72
C ALA A 446 -19.18 -5.01 -22.41
N PRO A 447 -18.39 -5.46 -23.41
CA PRO A 447 -17.09 -6.12 -23.19
C PRO A 447 -16.14 -5.37 -22.25
N PHE A 448 -15.43 -6.06 -21.37
CA PHE A 448 -14.50 -5.41 -20.43
C PHE A 448 -13.29 -6.28 -20.08
N TRP A 449 -12.26 -5.64 -19.52
CA TRP A 449 -11.05 -6.29 -19.03
C TRP A 449 -10.97 -6.24 -17.51
N GLU A 450 -10.50 -7.34 -16.94
CA GLU A 450 -10.03 -7.47 -15.57
C GLU A 450 -8.55 -7.88 -15.62
N PHE A 451 -7.77 -7.36 -14.68
CA PHE A 451 -6.36 -7.70 -14.53
C PHE A 451 -6.06 -8.02 -13.07
N VAL A 452 -5.62 -9.25 -12.84
CA VAL A 452 -5.32 -9.78 -11.51
C VAL A 452 -3.82 -9.67 -11.25
N SER A 453 -3.41 -9.20 -10.07
CA SER A 453 -2.00 -9.25 -9.68
C SER A 453 -1.80 -9.38 -8.17
N GLY A 454 -0.98 -10.36 -7.83
CA GLY A 454 -0.59 -10.79 -6.49
C GLY A 454 0.22 -12.09 -6.62
N PRO A 455 1.02 -12.51 -5.62
CA PRO A 455 1.22 -11.87 -4.33
C PRO A 455 2.46 -10.96 -4.30
N LEU A 456 2.54 -10.06 -3.31
CA LEU A 456 3.75 -9.26 -3.02
C LEU A 456 4.67 -9.91 -1.99
N ALA A 457 4.12 -10.62 -1.00
CA ALA A 457 4.88 -11.33 0.02
C ALA A 457 4.07 -12.49 0.60
N ALA A 458 3.52 -13.35 -0.25
CA ALA A 458 2.68 -14.46 0.18
C ALA A 458 2.89 -15.71 -0.69
N GLY A 459 2.24 -16.82 -0.32
CA GLY A 459 2.42 -18.10 -1.00
C GLY A 459 1.72 -18.11 -2.34
N GLY A 460 2.37 -18.46 -3.45
CA GLY A 460 1.71 -18.52 -4.76
C GLY A 460 0.83 -19.76 -4.92
N PHE A 461 -0.33 -19.62 -5.60
CA PHE A 461 -1.32 -20.70 -5.78
C PHE A 461 -1.64 -21.02 -7.26
N PRO A 462 -2.19 -22.22 -7.57
CA PRO A 462 -2.59 -22.59 -8.92
C PRO A 462 -3.77 -21.76 -9.43
N ALA A 463 -3.83 -21.58 -10.75
CA ALA A 463 -4.88 -20.77 -11.36
C ALA A 463 -6.29 -21.38 -11.19
N ASN A 464 -7.21 -20.63 -10.57
CA ASN A 464 -8.60 -21.01 -10.33
C ASN A 464 -9.35 -21.39 -11.63
N ALA A 465 -10.50 -22.04 -11.47
CA ALA A 465 -11.46 -22.22 -12.58
C ALA A 465 -12.08 -20.88 -12.98
N LEU A 466 -12.50 -20.78 -14.25
CA LEU A 466 -13.33 -19.68 -14.75
C LEU A 466 -14.81 -20.04 -14.56
N ASP A 467 -15.63 -19.05 -14.24
CA ASP A 467 -17.10 -19.15 -14.31
C ASP A 467 -17.62 -18.59 -15.65
N GLY A 468 -18.61 -19.24 -16.24
CA GLY A 468 -19.18 -18.89 -17.55
C GLY A 468 -20.23 -17.77 -17.53
N THR A 469 -20.78 -17.40 -16.36
CA THR A 469 -21.87 -16.41 -16.25
C THR A 469 -21.61 -15.14 -17.06
N PHE A 470 -20.40 -14.57 -16.94
CA PHE A 470 -19.99 -13.34 -17.64
C PHE A 470 -19.04 -13.60 -18.84
N GLY A 471 -18.83 -14.85 -19.25
CA GLY A 471 -18.05 -15.21 -20.45
C GLY A 471 -16.58 -14.77 -20.48
N PRO A 472 -15.80 -14.90 -19.38
CA PRO A 472 -14.36 -14.65 -19.40
C PRO A 472 -13.64 -15.54 -20.40
N ASP A 473 -12.58 -15.00 -20.98
CA ASP A 473 -11.47 -15.73 -21.59
C ASP A 473 -10.18 -15.30 -20.88
N ARG A 474 -9.37 -16.26 -20.44
CA ARG A 474 -8.13 -16.02 -19.68
C ARG A 474 -6.96 -15.89 -20.66
N VAL A 475 -6.93 -14.75 -21.33
CA VAL A 475 -5.97 -14.36 -22.37
C VAL A 475 -4.51 -14.46 -21.89
N PHE A 476 -4.26 -14.29 -20.60
CA PHE A 476 -2.96 -14.56 -19.98
C PHE A 476 -3.08 -15.07 -18.55
N VAL A 477 -2.15 -15.93 -18.13
CA VAL A 477 -1.95 -16.34 -16.73
C VAL A 477 -0.50 -16.74 -16.47
N ARG A 478 0.03 -16.33 -15.30
CA ARG A 478 1.25 -16.87 -14.68
C ARG A 478 0.93 -17.23 -13.24
N ALA A 479 0.73 -18.52 -12.99
CA ALA A 479 0.47 -19.11 -11.68
C ALA A 479 1.39 -20.33 -11.45
N PRO A 480 1.77 -20.65 -10.20
CA PRO A 480 2.47 -21.89 -9.86
C PRO A 480 1.66 -23.17 -10.10
N GLY A 481 2.35 -24.32 -10.12
CA GLY A 481 1.75 -25.65 -10.31
C GLY A 481 1.30 -26.38 -9.05
N ARG A 482 1.45 -25.77 -7.86
CA ARG A 482 1.00 -26.29 -6.56
C ARG A 482 0.53 -25.15 -5.66
N ALA A 483 -0.17 -25.48 -4.58
CA ALA A 483 -0.54 -24.54 -3.53
C ALA A 483 0.67 -24.07 -2.69
N ASN A 484 0.55 -22.87 -2.12
CA ASN A 484 1.49 -22.27 -1.17
C ASN A 484 2.98 -22.34 -1.58
N VAL A 485 3.31 -21.83 -2.76
CA VAL A 485 4.69 -21.79 -3.27
C VAL A 485 5.46 -20.63 -2.66
N SER A 486 6.67 -20.90 -2.16
CA SER A 486 7.51 -19.89 -1.52
C SER A 486 7.94 -18.78 -2.50
N PRO A 487 8.08 -17.51 -2.04
CA PRO A 487 8.70 -16.44 -2.83
C PRO A 487 10.16 -16.72 -3.23
N MET A 488 10.80 -17.75 -2.65
CA MET A 488 12.12 -18.26 -3.09
C MET A 488 12.05 -19.24 -4.27
N GLU A 489 10.85 -19.68 -4.68
CA GLU A 489 10.60 -20.64 -5.75
C GLU A 489 9.77 -20.06 -6.90
N SER A 490 8.87 -19.11 -6.60
CA SER A 490 8.13 -18.33 -7.59
C SER A 490 8.31 -16.83 -7.32
N PRO A 491 8.61 -16.00 -8.34
CA PRO A 491 8.71 -14.56 -8.14
C PRO A 491 7.35 -13.99 -7.71
N GLN A 492 7.40 -12.91 -6.93
CA GLN A 492 6.24 -12.12 -6.55
C GLN A 492 5.75 -11.29 -7.74
N TYR A 493 4.45 -10.96 -7.79
CA TYR A 493 3.81 -10.31 -8.93
C TYR A 493 3.19 -8.96 -8.56
N PHE A 494 3.18 -8.05 -9.52
CA PHE A 494 2.49 -6.78 -9.43
C PHE A 494 2.10 -6.27 -10.81
N GLY A 495 1.06 -5.47 -10.87
CA GLY A 495 0.60 -4.80 -12.07
C GLY A 495 1.10 -3.37 -12.16
N GLU A 496 1.25 -2.88 -13.40
CA GLU A 496 1.54 -1.49 -13.72
C GLU A 496 0.49 -0.97 -14.70
N VAL A 497 0.00 0.24 -14.45
CA VAL A 497 -0.89 0.98 -15.35
C VAL A 497 -0.23 2.31 -15.70
N GLU A 498 -0.21 2.62 -16.99
CA GLU A 498 0.30 3.87 -17.54
C GLU A 498 -0.72 4.46 -18.51
N ILE A 499 -1.16 5.71 -18.25
CA ILE A 499 -2.09 6.45 -19.10
C ILE A 499 -1.32 7.58 -19.76
N ASP A 500 -1.26 7.58 -21.10
CA ASP A 500 -0.50 8.58 -21.84
C ASP A 500 -1.11 9.99 -21.71
N GLY A 501 -0.25 11.01 -21.62
CA GLY A 501 -0.68 12.39 -21.42
C GLY A 501 -1.37 13.03 -22.63
N ASP A 502 -1.07 12.57 -23.85
CA ASP A 502 -1.56 13.15 -25.09
C ASP A 502 -2.68 12.31 -25.71
N SER A 503 -2.46 11.01 -25.93
CA SER A 503 -3.47 10.08 -26.48
C SER A 503 -4.51 9.66 -25.45
N ALA A 504 -4.13 9.52 -24.18
CA ALA A 504 -4.86 8.84 -23.11
C ALA A 504 -5.27 7.39 -23.43
N GLU A 505 -4.49 6.69 -24.27
CA GLU A 505 -4.48 5.23 -24.24
C GLU A 505 -3.92 4.75 -22.88
N LEU A 506 -4.55 3.73 -22.32
CA LEU A 506 -4.17 3.12 -21.04
C LEU A 506 -3.46 1.79 -21.34
N THR A 507 -2.20 1.70 -20.94
CA THR A 507 -1.40 0.49 -21.04
C THR A 507 -1.35 -0.20 -19.69
N VAL A 508 -1.83 -1.44 -19.64
CA VAL A 508 -1.68 -2.36 -18.50
C VAL A 508 -0.52 -3.30 -18.79
N ARG A 509 0.36 -3.48 -17.81
CA ARG A 509 1.48 -4.44 -17.85
C ARG A 509 1.44 -5.32 -16.60
N LEU A 510 1.56 -6.63 -16.76
CA LEU A 510 1.68 -7.58 -15.64
C LEU A 510 3.15 -7.92 -15.47
N ARG A 511 3.68 -7.78 -14.26
CA ARG A 511 5.11 -7.88 -13.97
C ARG A 511 5.41 -8.96 -12.92
N ALA A 512 6.64 -9.44 -12.96
CA ALA A 512 7.25 -10.24 -11.92
C ALA A 512 8.46 -9.50 -11.31
N GLU A 513 8.73 -9.77 -10.04
CA GLU A 513 10.01 -9.47 -9.39
C GLU A 513 11.19 -10.02 -10.24
N GLY A 514 12.29 -9.28 -10.30
CA GLY A 514 13.28 -9.41 -11.37
C GLY A 514 12.94 -8.56 -12.61
N GLY A 515 12.13 -7.50 -12.45
CA GLY A 515 11.83 -6.48 -13.47
C GLY A 515 11.11 -6.93 -14.74
N SER A 516 10.64 -8.18 -14.81
CA SER A 516 10.15 -8.79 -16.06
C SER A 516 8.71 -8.41 -16.36
N VAL A 517 8.43 -7.89 -17.57
CA VAL A 517 7.06 -7.74 -18.09
C VAL A 517 6.64 -9.07 -18.71
N LEU A 518 5.56 -9.66 -18.19
CA LEU A 518 5.03 -10.96 -18.63
C LEU A 518 3.92 -10.81 -19.69
N PHE A 519 3.16 -9.72 -19.60
CA PHE A 519 2.01 -9.43 -20.46
C PHE A 519 1.83 -7.91 -20.60
N THR A 520 1.23 -7.47 -21.69
CA THR A 520 0.90 -6.05 -21.91
C THR A 520 -0.35 -5.92 -22.77
N LYS A 521 -1.27 -5.03 -22.38
CA LYS A 521 -2.50 -4.70 -23.10
C LYS A 521 -2.67 -3.18 -23.17
N VAL A 522 -2.88 -2.65 -24.38
CA VAL A 522 -3.28 -1.25 -24.58
C VAL A 522 -4.80 -1.20 -24.77
N LEU A 523 -5.46 -0.28 -24.07
CA LEU A 523 -6.89 0.00 -24.10
C LEU A 523 -7.13 1.43 -24.59
N ARG A 524 -8.26 1.66 -25.28
CA ARG A 524 -8.53 2.94 -25.98
C ARG A 524 -9.50 3.85 -25.23
N PRO A 525 -9.24 5.17 -25.14
CA PRO A 525 -10.09 6.13 -24.42
C PRO A 525 -11.51 6.24 -25.01
N GLY A 526 -12.42 6.85 -24.26
CA GLY A 526 -13.76 7.21 -24.74
C GLY A 526 -14.74 6.07 -25.06
N ARG A 527 -14.38 4.79 -24.85
CA ARG A 527 -15.23 3.65 -25.22
C ARG A 527 -16.10 3.11 -24.07
N THR A 528 -17.36 2.83 -24.37
CA THR A 528 -18.22 1.93 -23.56
C THR A 528 -17.93 0.49 -23.98
N GLY A 529 -16.97 -0.13 -23.31
CA GLY A 529 -16.48 -1.48 -23.58
C GLY A 529 -15.15 -1.54 -24.36
N GLN A 530 -14.38 -2.62 -24.16
CA GLN A 530 -12.95 -2.74 -24.53
C GLN A 530 -12.56 -4.12 -25.06
#